data_AF-A0A6P0P302-F1
#
_entry.id   AF-A0A6P0P302-F1
#
_cell.length_a   1.000
_cell.length_b   1.000
_cell.length_c   1.000
_cell.angle_alpha   90.00
_cell.angle_beta   90.00
_cell.angle_gamma   90.00
#
_symmetry.space_group_name_H-M   'P 1'
#
loop_
_entity.id
_entity.type
_entity.pdbx_description
1 polymer ?
#
loop_
_entity_poly.entity_id
_entity_poly.type
_entity_poly.pdbx_seq_one_letter_code
_entity_poly.pdbx_strand_id
1 'polypeptide(L)'
;MKIGFLGTGLMGLPMAQKLLEANHIVTAYNRTQSKLEPLENAGAKIANSPAEAIQNSECLILMLTNYTAIKDVLLSDSSKAELSGRTVIQMGTISPTESKQIRDEVVACGGEYLEAPVLGSIPQVKSGSLIVMVGASPEQYEKWCGLLKIFSPEPLHIGAVGSGAAIKLAMNQLIGSLTTAFALSLGLIVREGIDVDLFMQIVRDSALYAPTFDKKLQRMLDRNYENPNFPAKHLLKDTNIFINAAESVGLDVSIQEGVRKVLGKTIELGLSDVDYSALFSAVNPEN
;
A
#
# COMPACT_ATOMS: atom_id res chain seq x y z
N MET A 1 -18.86 -15.12 -5.42
CA MET A 1 -19.07 -14.86 -3.98
C MET A 1 -19.45 -13.41 -3.75
N LYS A 2 -19.97 -13.07 -2.58
CA LYS A 2 -20.31 -11.68 -2.20
C LYS A 2 -19.15 -11.05 -1.41
N ILE A 3 -18.58 -9.96 -1.93
CA ILE A 3 -17.40 -9.30 -1.35
C ILE A 3 -17.73 -7.86 -0.99
N GLY A 4 -17.45 -7.49 0.26
CA GLY A 4 -17.49 -6.12 0.72
C GLY A 4 -16.14 -5.48 0.47
N PHE A 5 -16.09 -4.36 -0.24
CA PHE A 5 -14.83 -3.68 -0.52
C PHE A 5 -14.80 -2.31 0.17
N LEU A 6 -13.97 -2.19 1.21
CA LEU A 6 -13.91 -0.98 2.03
C LEU A 6 -12.65 -0.18 1.67
N GLY A 7 -12.86 0.98 1.04
CA GLY A 7 -11.80 1.91 0.62
C GLY A 7 -11.51 1.84 -0.88
N THR A 8 -11.99 2.81 -1.64
CA THR A 8 -11.91 2.84 -3.12
C THR A 8 -10.96 3.92 -3.62
N GLY A 9 -9.84 4.09 -2.91
CA GLY A 9 -8.77 5.01 -3.30
C GLY A 9 -7.95 4.52 -4.50
N LEU A 10 -6.75 5.08 -4.67
CA LEU A 10 -5.85 4.83 -5.80
C LEU A 10 -5.64 3.34 -6.11
N MET A 11 -5.41 2.52 -5.07
CA MET A 11 -5.28 1.06 -5.20
C MET A 11 -6.62 0.33 -5.10
N GLY A 12 -7.53 0.82 -4.24
CA GLY A 12 -8.78 0.13 -3.95
C GLY A 12 -9.73 0.06 -5.15
N LEU A 13 -9.86 1.16 -5.90
CA LEU A 13 -10.71 1.22 -7.09
C LEU A 13 -10.36 0.14 -8.14
N PRO A 14 -9.12 0.07 -8.67
CA PRO A 14 -8.79 -0.95 -9.67
C PRO A 14 -8.85 -2.36 -9.09
N MET A 15 -8.58 -2.57 -7.80
CA MET A 15 -8.72 -3.89 -7.17
C MET A 15 -10.17 -4.35 -7.09
N ALA A 16 -11.10 -3.46 -6.73
CA ALA A 16 -12.52 -3.76 -6.75
C ALA A 16 -13.03 -4.07 -8.18
N GLN A 17 -12.51 -3.36 -9.19
CA GLN A 17 -12.79 -3.66 -10.60
C GLN A 17 -12.32 -5.07 -11.01
N LYS A 18 -11.11 -5.50 -10.59
CA LYS A 18 -10.63 -6.87 -10.85
C LYS A 18 -11.55 -7.94 -10.27
N LEU A 19 -12.18 -7.69 -9.11
CA LEU A 19 -13.14 -8.62 -8.53
C LEU A 19 -14.43 -8.71 -9.36
N LEU A 20 -14.91 -7.58 -9.89
CA LEU A 20 -16.06 -7.55 -10.80
C LEU A 20 -15.76 -8.30 -12.10
N GLU A 21 -14.58 -8.08 -12.70
CA GLU A 21 -14.10 -8.81 -13.88
C GLU A 21 -14.03 -10.33 -13.64
N ALA A 22 -13.71 -10.74 -12.40
CA ALA A 22 -13.72 -12.13 -11.96
C ALA A 22 -15.13 -12.67 -11.61
N ASN A 23 -16.20 -11.96 -11.98
CA ASN A 23 -17.60 -12.31 -11.75
C ASN A 23 -17.97 -12.46 -10.26
N HIS A 24 -17.34 -11.68 -9.37
CA HIS A 24 -17.78 -11.55 -7.99
C HIS A 24 -18.80 -10.43 -7.83
N ILE A 25 -19.69 -10.57 -6.84
CA ILE A 25 -20.65 -9.53 -6.47
C ILE A 25 -19.95 -8.61 -5.47
N VAL A 26 -19.64 -7.39 -5.86
CA VAL A 26 -18.95 -6.42 -5.00
C VAL A 26 -19.93 -5.41 -4.43
N THR A 27 -19.92 -5.27 -3.11
CA THR A 27 -20.58 -4.18 -2.39
C THR A 27 -19.49 -3.23 -1.88
N ALA A 28 -19.37 -2.05 -2.50
CA ALA A 28 -18.31 -1.10 -2.20
C ALA A 28 -18.78 -0.03 -1.21
N TYR A 29 -17.88 0.35 -0.30
CA TYR A 29 -18.05 1.50 0.57
C TYR A 29 -16.78 2.35 0.58
N ASN A 30 -16.97 3.66 0.55
CA ASN A 30 -15.91 4.63 0.76
C ASN A 30 -16.48 5.88 1.44
N ARG A 31 -15.74 6.47 2.39
CA ARG A 31 -16.16 7.68 3.11
C ARG A 31 -16.51 8.83 2.16
N THR A 32 -15.77 8.97 1.06
CA THR A 32 -16.05 9.95 0.01
C THR A 32 -16.88 9.29 -1.08
N GLN A 33 -18.17 9.60 -1.14
CA GLN A 33 -19.14 8.96 -2.02
C GLN A 33 -18.81 9.10 -3.52
N SER A 34 -18.32 10.27 -3.97
CA SER A 34 -17.94 10.47 -5.37
C SER A 34 -16.84 9.53 -5.88
N LYS A 35 -16.07 8.88 -4.99
CA LYS A 35 -15.08 7.85 -5.38
C LYS A 35 -15.70 6.48 -5.68
N LEU A 36 -17.02 6.34 -5.55
CA LEU A 36 -17.75 5.09 -5.80
C LEU A 36 -18.41 5.08 -7.19
N GLU A 37 -18.65 6.23 -7.81
CA GLU A 37 -19.26 6.35 -9.14
C GLU A 37 -18.61 5.43 -10.20
N PRO A 38 -17.27 5.30 -10.29
CA PRO A 38 -16.67 4.41 -11.27
C PRO A 38 -16.95 2.92 -11.02
N LEU A 39 -17.20 2.53 -9.76
CA LEU A 39 -17.55 1.15 -9.41
C LEU A 39 -19.03 0.87 -9.63
N GLU A 40 -19.89 1.83 -9.32
CA GLU A 40 -21.32 1.75 -9.63
C GLU A 40 -21.54 1.53 -11.13
N ASN A 41 -20.88 2.36 -11.96
CA ASN A 41 -20.91 2.21 -13.42
C ASN A 41 -20.33 0.87 -13.91
N ALA A 42 -19.43 0.25 -13.14
CA ALA A 42 -18.87 -1.06 -13.43
C ALA A 42 -19.74 -2.22 -12.89
N GLY A 43 -20.88 -1.93 -12.24
CA GLY A 43 -21.83 -2.93 -11.74
C GLY A 43 -21.65 -3.32 -10.27
N ALA A 44 -20.84 -2.60 -9.49
CA ALA A 44 -20.81 -2.79 -8.05
C ALA A 44 -22.07 -2.24 -7.38
N LYS A 45 -22.48 -2.85 -6.27
CA LYS A 45 -23.46 -2.26 -5.35
C LYS A 45 -22.77 -1.24 -4.47
N ILE A 46 -23.41 -0.10 -4.23
CA ILE A 46 -22.87 0.95 -3.36
C ILE A 46 -23.59 0.92 -2.02
N ALA A 47 -22.82 0.75 -0.95
CA ALA A 47 -23.36 0.81 0.41
C ALA A 47 -23.32 2.25 0.94
N ASN A 48 -24.38 2.64 1.65
CA ASN A 48 -24.50 3.95 2.30
C ASN A 48 -23.73 4.01 3.62
N SER A 49 -23.38 2.85 4.19
CA SER A 49 -22.62 2.72 5.43
C SER A 49 -21.65 1.53 5.36
N PRO A 50 -20.58 1.51 6.18
CA PRO A 50 -19.71 0.35 6.24
C PRO A 50 -20.43 -0.89 6.79
N ALA A 51 -21.31 -0.72 7.77
CA ALA A 51 -22.13 -1.81 8.31
C ALA A 51 -22.98 -2.48 7.22
N GLU A 52 -23.61 -1.71 6.32
CA GLU A 52 -24.36 -2.23 5.19
C GLU A 52 -23.46 -3.04 4.23
N ALA A 53 -22.25 -2.56 3.94
CA ALA A 53 -21.30 -3.32 3.12
C ALA A 53 -20.90 -4.64 3.80
N ILE A 54 -20.74 -4.64 5.12
CA ILE A 54 -20.36 -5.82 5.91
C ILE A 54 -21.49 -6.85 5.91
N GLN A 55 -22.70 -6.42 6.27
CA GLN A 55 -23.89 -7.27 6.37
C GLN A 55 -24.17 -8.03 5.06
N ASN A 56 -23.92 -7.41 3.92
CA ASN A 56 -24.23 -7.97 2.60
C ASN A 56 -23.12 -8.84 1.99
N SER A 57 -22.05 -9.15 2.73
CA SER A 57 -20.82 -9.73 2.15
C SER A 57 -20.29 -10.93 2.93
N GLU A 58 -19.87 -12.00 2.26
CA GLU A 58 -19.27 -13.17 2.92
C GLU A 58 -17.83 -12.87 3.36
N CYS A 59 -17.11 -12.11 2.55
CA CYS A 59 -15.73 -11.69 2.77
C CYS A 59 -15.62 -10.17 2.62
N LEU A 60 -14.73 -9.55 3.38
CA LEU A 60 -14.42 -8.14 3.33
C LEU A 60 -12.97 -7.96 2.88
N ILE A 61 -12.74 -7.07 1.92
CA ILE A 61 -11.41 -6.63 1.54
C ILE A 61 -11.23 -5.18 1.98
N LEU A 62 -10.17 -4.91 2.75
CA LEU A 62 -9.85 -3.58 3.23
C LEU A 62 -8.65 -3.02 2.46
N MET A 63 -8.88 -1.89 1.77
CA MET A 63 -7.82 -1.11 1.15
C MET A 63 -7.87 0.34 1.65
N LEU A 64 -7.61 0.49 2.96
CA LEU A 64 -7.70 1.75 3.69
C LEU A 64 -6.32 2.35 4.01
N THR A 65 -6.30 3.65 4.27
CA THR A 65 -5.07 4.44 4.35
C THR A 65 -4.19 4.12 5.56
N ASN A 66 -4.78 3.82 6.72
CA ASN A 66 -4.07 3.60 7.99
C ASN A 66 -4.97 2.88 9.01
N TYR A 67 -4.39 2.58 10.19
CA TYR A 67 -5.07 1.90 11.29
C TYR A 67 -6.32 2.65 11.78
N THR A 68 -6.25 3.97 11.97
CA THR A 68 -7.42 4.78 12.39
C THR A 68 -8.59 4.65 11.42
N ALA A 69 -8.33 4.74 10.11
CA ALA A 69 -9.37 4.58 9.09
C ALA A 69 -9.99 3.16 9.14
N ILE A 70 -9.20 2.13 9.44
CA ILE A 70 -9.73 0.78 9.63
C ILE A 70 -10.62 0.72 10.88
N LYS A 71 -10.19 1.33 12.00
CA LYS A 71 -11.02 1.35 13.22
C LYS A 71 -12.36 2.05 12.99
N ASP A 72 -12.35 3.22 12.35
CA ASP A 72 -13.57 4.00 12.12
C ASP A 72 -14.57 3.24 11.23
N VAL A 73 -14.05 2.53 10.22
CA VAL A 73 -14.85 1.85 9.19
C VAL A 73 -15.28 0.45 9.65
N LEU A 74 -14.35 -0.37 10.12
CA LEU A 74 -14.60 -1.78 10.44
C LEU A 74 -15.06 -1.99 11.89
N LEU A 75 -14.56 -1.15 12.81
CA LEU A 75 -14.63 -1.38 14.25
C LEU A 75 -15.51 -0.34 14.98
N SER A 76 -16.33 0.42 14.26
CA SER A 76 -17.44 1.19 14.83
C SER A 76 -18.52 0.26 15.38
N ASP A 77 -19.30 0.71 16.36
CA ASP A 77 -20.30 -0.12 17.05
C ASP A 77 -21.29 -0.80 16.07
N SER A 78 -21.76 -0.08 15.07
CA SER A 78 -22.66 -0.61 14.04
C SER A 78 -21.98 -1.63 13.13
N SER A 79 -20.69 -1.46 12.83
CA SER A 79 -19.95 -2.36 11.95
C SER A 79 -19.52 -3.63 12.69
N LYS A 80 -19.12 -3.52 13.96
CA LYS A 80 -18.74 -4.65 14.82
C LYS A 80 -19.87 -5.66 14.98
N ALA A 81 -21.11 -5.18 15.12
CA ALA A 81 -22.28 -6.02 15.25
C ALA A 81 -22.48 -6.96 14.04
N GLU A 82 -21.98 -6.58 12.87
CA GLU A 82 -22.16 -7.31 11.60
C GLU A 82 -20.97 -8.26 11.27
N LEU A 83 -19.90 -8.27 12.07
CA LEU A 83 -18.67 -9.04 11.79
C LEU A 83 -18.79 -10.54 12.05
N SER A 84 -19.77 -10.97 12.85
CA SER A 84 -19.93 -12.38 13.19
C SER A 84 -20.10 -13.24 11.93
N GLY A 85 -19.27 -14.26 11.79
CA GLY A 85 -19.25 -15.17 10.63
C GLY A 85 -18.69 -14.57 9.34
N ARG A 86 -18.12 -13.36 9.37
CA ARG A 86 -17.48 -12.71 8.20
C ARG A 86 -15.98 -12.89 8.24
N THR A 87 -15.35 -12.97 7.06
CA THR A 87 -13.89 -12.94 6.96
C THR A 87 -13.39 -11.56 6.52
N VAL A 88 -12.40 -11.03 7.23
CA VAL A 88 -11.72 -9.77 6.91
C VAL A 88 -10.35 -10.07 6.32
N ILE A 89 -10.11 -9.59 5.10
CA ILE A 89 -8.81 -9.58 4.43
C ILE A 89 -8.30 -8.15 4.41
N GLN A 90 -7.36 -7.85 5.30
CA GLN A 90 -6.72 -6.54 5.37
C GLN A 90 -5.58 -6.48 4.34
N MET A 91 -5.65 -5.57 3.36
CA MET A 91 -4.62 -5.44 2.31
C MET A 91 -3.89 -4.09 2.34
N GLY A 92 -4.35 -3.15 3.17
CA GLY A 92 -3.70 -1.86 3.38
C GLY A 92 -2.37 -1.97 4.14
N THR A 93 -1.56 -0.91 4.12
CA THR A 93 -0.30 -0.89 4.87
C THR A 93 -0.48 -0.33 6.28
N ILE A 94 -0.26 -1.17 7.28
CA ILE A 94 -0.26 -0.90 8.73
C ILE A 94 0.88 -1.66 9.41
N SER A 95 1.14 -1.41 10.69
CA SER A 95 2.15 -2.16 11.45
C SER A 95 1.72 -3.59 11.80
N PRO A 96 2.69 -4.50 12.04
CA PRO A 96 2.41 -5.84 12.55
C PRO A 96 1.57 -5.84 13.84
N THR A 97 1.85 -4.90 14.75
CA THR A 97 1.12 -4.78 16.02
C THR A 97 -0.32 -4.34 15.79
N GLU A 98 -0.55 -3.33 14.95
CA GLU A 98 -1.90 -2.88 14.60
C GLU A 98 -2.70 -3.98 13.91
N SER A 99 -2.08 -4.76 13.01
CA SER A 99 -2.73 -5.89 12.34
C SER A 99 -3.19 -6.97 13.33
N LYS A 100 -2.32 -7.35 14.27
CA LYS A 100 -2.68 -8.27 15.36
C LYS A 100 -3.80 -7.73 16.25
N GLN A 101 -3.80 -6.44 16.54
CA GLN A 101 -4.89 -5.81 17.29
C GLN A 101 -6.23 -5.86 16.54
N ILE A 102 -6.24 -5.59 15.22
CA ILE A 102 -7.46 -5.72 14.41
C ILE A 102 -7.93 -7.17 14.42
N ARG A 103 -7.03 -8.13 14.24
CA ARG A 103 -7.35 -9.56 14.32
C ARG A 103 -8.08 -9.88 15.62
N ASP A 104 -7.52 -9.47 16.75
CA ASP A 104 -8.08 -9.78 18.07
C ASP A 104 -9.47 -9.16 18.25
N GLU A 105 -9.68 -7.92 17.79
CA GLU A 105 -10.99 -7.27 17.80
C GLU A 105 -12.01 -7.97 16.87
N VAL A 106 -11.60 -8.36 15.65
CA VAL A 106 -12.48 -9.06 14.70
C VAL A 106 -12.88 -10.45 15.24
N VAL A 107 -11.92 -11.19 15.80
CA VAL A 107 -12.16 -12.51 16.40
C VAL A 107 -13.07 -12.41 17.62
N ALA A 108 -12.90 -11.38 18.46
CA ALA A 108 -13.80 -11.13 19.59
C ALA A 108 -15.26 -10.87 19.16
N CYS A 109 -15.47 -10.36 17.95
CA CYS A 109 -16.80 -10.20 17.35
C CYS A 109 -17.31 -11.47 16.62
N GLY A 110 -16.59 -12.60 16.69
CA GLY A 110 -16.95 -13.85 16.01
C GLY A 110 -16.62 -13.87 14.51
N GLY A 111 -15.78 -12.95 14.04
CA GLY A 111 -15.28 -12.92 12.67
C GLY A 111 -13.96 -13.68 12.50
N GLU A 112 -13.54 -13.82 11.25
CA GLU A 112 -12.25 -14.36 10.84
C GLU A 112 -11.37 -13.21 10.30
N TYR A 113 -10.07 -13.23 10.57
CA TYR A 113 -9.15 -12.21 10.06
C TYR A 113 -7.87 -12.83 9.47
N LEU A 114 -7.45 -12.28 8.35
CA LEU A 114 -6.11 -12.44 7.78
C LEU A 114 -5.64 -11.11 7.18
N GLU A 115 -4.32 -10.96 7.05
CA GLU A 115 -3.71 -9.86 6.31
C GLU A 115 -3.13 -10.37 4.99
N ALA A 116 -3.17 -9.53 3.97
CA ALA A 116 -2.62 -9.78 2.65
C ALA A 116 -2.13 -8.47 2.00
N PRO A 117 -1.22 -7.71 2.66
CA PRO A 117 -0.66 -6.52 2.05
C PRO A 117 0.01 -6.81 0.70
N VAL A 118 0.07 -5.78 -0.14
CA VAL A 118 0.49 -5.93 -1.54
C VAL A 118 1.73 -5.09 -1.85
N LEU A 119 2.58 -5.59 -2.75
CA LEU A 119 3.65 -4.84 -3.39
C LEU A 119 3.39 -4.78 -4.90
N GLY A 120 3.58 -3.59 -5.48
CA GLY A 120 3.15 -3.24 -6.83
C GLY A 120 2.18 -2.05 -6.82
N SER A 121 1.87 -1.52 -8.00
CA SER A 121 0.95 -0.39 -8.18
C SER A 121 -0.15 -0.74 -9.20
N ILE A 122 -0.91 0.26 -9.65
CA ILE A 122 -1.97 0.18 -10.65
C ILE A 122 -1.62 -0.74 -11.85
N PRO A 123 -0.41 -0.70 -12.46
CA PRO A 123 -0.10 -1.61 -13.57
C PRO A 123 -0.12 -3.09 -13.16
N GLN A 124 0.36 -3.41 -11.96
CA GLN A 124 0.35 -4.75 -11.39
C GLN A 124 -1.08 -5.18 -10.99
N VAL A 125 -1.92 -4.26 -10.51
CA VAL A 125 -3.34 -4.57 -10.27
C VAL A 125 -4.02 -4.98 -11.58
N LYS A 126 -3.85 -4.17 -12.65
CA LYS A 126 -4.48 -4.40 -13.95
C LYS A 126 -4.07 -5.75 -14.57
N SER A 127 -2.78 -6.06 -14.51
CA SER A 127 -2.22 -7.32 -15.01
C SER A 127 -2.41 -8.51 -14.08
N GLY A 128 -2.93 -8.31 -12.85
CA GLY A 128 -3.07 -9.38 -11.86
C GLY A 128 -1.72 -9.92 -11.36
N SER A 129 -0.69 -9.08 -11.35
CA SER A 129 0.69 -9.44 -11.02
C SER A 129 1.21 -8.73 -9.76
N LEU A 130 0.33 -8.37 -8.83
CA LEU A 130 0.77 -7.88 -7.52
C LEU A 130 1.54 -9.00 -6.81
N ILE A 131 2.47 -8.62 -5.94
CA ILE A 131 3.04 -9.55 -4.97
C ILE A 131 2.17 -9.42 -3.72
N VAL A 132 1.40 -10.48 -3.42
CA VAL A 132 0.50 -10.53 -2.25
C VAL A 132 1.20 -11.32 -1.15
N MET A 133 1.38 -10.70 0.02
CA MET A 133 2.11 -11.26 1.16
C MET A 133 1.11 -11.60 2.27
N VAL A 134 0.77 -12.88 2.42
CA VAL A 134 -0.34 -13.33 3.27
C VAL A 134 0.15 -13.73 4.67
N GLY A 135 -0.38 -13.04 5.68
CA GLY A 135 -0.26 -13.42 7.09
C GLY A 135 -1.56 -14.08 7.56
N ALA A 136 -1.56 -15.41 7.70
CA ALA A 136 -2.74 -16.22 8.04
C ALA A 136 -2.33 -17.58 8.63
N SER A 137 -3.26 -18.36 9.20
CA SER A 137 -3.00 -19.79 9.43
C SER A 137 -2.90 -20.55 8.09
N PRO A 138 -2.28 -21.75 8.06
CA PRO A 138 -2.26 -22.58 6.86
C PRO A 138 -3.65 -22.86 6.29
N GLU A 139 -4.63 -23.13 7.14
CA GLU A 139 -6.02 -23.43 6.76
C GLU A 139 -6.71 -22.20 6.16
N GLN A 140 -6.49 -21.03 6.75
CA GLN A 140 -6.99 -19.76 6.21
C GLN A 140 -6.35 -19.45 4.85
N TYR A 141 -5.04 -19.66 4.74
CA TYR A 141 -4.33 -19.44 3.47
C TYR A 141 -4.88 -20.37 2.38
N GLU A 142 -5.03 -21.67 2.65
CA GLU A 142 -5.59 -22.63 1.69
C GLU A 142 -7.01 -22.22 1.24
N LYS A 143 -7.87 -21.86 2.19
CA LYS A 143 -9.24 -21.40 1.94
C LYS A 143 -9.30 -20.15 1.06
N TRP A 144 -8.42 -19.17 1.29
CA TRP A 144 -8.51 -17.84 0.65
C TRP A 144 -7.54 -17.61 -0.50
N CYS A 145 -6.56 -18.50 -0.73
CA CYS A 145 -5.58 -18.38 -1.80
C CYS A 145 -6.23 -18.28 -3.18
N GLY A 146 -7.32 -19.01 -3.42
CA GLY A 146 -8.09 -18.94 -4.68
C GLY A 146 -8.61 -17.54 -5.00
N LEU A 147 -9.11 -16.80 -3.98
CA LEU A 147 -9.56 -15.42 -4.15
C LEU A 147 -8.37 -14.48 -4.38
N LEU A 148 -7.30 -14.64 -3.60
CA LEU A 148 -6.11 -13.79 -3.69
C LEU A 148 -5.38 -13.93 -5.04
N LYS A 149 -5.56 -15.07 -5.72
CA LYS A 149 -5.03 -15.32 -7.08
C LYS A 149 -5.57 -14.39 -8.16
N ILE A 150 -6.65 -13.66 -7.89
CA ILE A 150 -7.16 -12.59 -8.78
C ILE A 150 -6.16 -11.43 -8.88
N PHE A 151 -5.41 -11.18 -7.79
CA PHE A 151 -4.49 -10.07 -7.70
C PHE A 151 -3.04 -10.46 -7.98
N SER A 152 -2.71 -11.74 -7.81
CA SER A 152 -1.34 -12.27 -7.90
C SER A 152 -1.34 -13.66 -8.50
N PRO A 153 -0.44 -14.03 -9.42
CA PRO A 153 -0.33 -15.41 -9.88
C PRO A 153 0.02 -16.38 -8.75
N GLU A 154 0.78 -15.91 -7.76
CA GLU A 154 1.30 -16.71 -6.65
C GLU A 154 1.28 -15.90 -5.34
N PRO A 155 0.13 -15.85 -4.63
CA PRO A 155 0.08 -15.27 -3.30
C PRO A 155 0.99 -16.03 -2.35
N LEU A 156 1.86 -15.34 -1.62
CA LEU A 156 2.85 -15.96 -0.75
C LEU A 156 2.32 -16.11 0.67
N HIS A 157 2.28 -17.32 1.22
CA HIS A 157 2.03 -17.52 2.65
C HIS A 157 3.28 -17.21 3.44
N ILE A 158 3.29 -16.09 4.14
CA ILE A 158 4.47 -15.60 4.86
C ILE A 158 4.57 -16.22 6.25
N GLY A 159 3.44 -16.47 6.89
CA GLY A 159 3.36 -16.95 8.26
C GLY A 159 2.06 -16.49 8.91
N ALA A 160 2.05 -16.37 10.23
CA ALA A 160 0.89 -15.89 10.98
C ALA A 160 0.62 -14.38 10.76
N VAL A 161 -0.54 -13.90 11.22
CA VAL A 161 -0.89 -12.48 11.21
C VAL A 161 0.20 -11.62 11.87
N GLY A 162 0.58 -10.56 11.18
CA GLY A 162 1.67 -9.63 11.48
C GLY A 162 2.91 -9.88 10.62
N SER A 163 3.11 -11.08 10.09
CA SER A 163 4.28 -11.40 9.27
C SER A 163 4.21 -10.78 7.87
N GLY A 164 3.04 -10.75 7.24
CA GLY A 164 2.83 -10.08 5.96
C GLY A 164 3.01 -8.56 6.08
N ALA A 165 2.46 -7.97 7.14
CA ALA A 165 2.68 -6.56 7.46
C ALA A 165 4.17 -6.24 7.68
N ALA A 166 4.91 -7.11 8.39
CA ALA A 166 6.33 -6.92 8.64
C ALA A 166 7.16 -6.92 7.34
N ILE A 167 6.93 -7.90 6.45
CA ILE A 167 7.59 -7.92 5.13
C ILE A 167 7.22 -6.67 4.33
N LYS A 168 5.93 -6.28 4.32
CA LYS A 168 5.49 -5.09 3.60
C LYS A 168 6.23 -3.83 4.07
N LEU A 169 6.38 -3.64 5.38
CA LEU A 169 7.12 -2.49 5.92
C LEU A 169 8.61 -2.55 5.56
N ALA A 170 9.24 -3.72 5.65
CA ALA A 170 10.63 -3.89 5.21
C ALA A 170 10.81 -3.54 3.72
N MET A 171 9.86 -3.92 2.86
CA MET A 171 9.89 -3.55 1.44
C MET A 171 9.70 -2.04 1.24
N ASN A 172 8.74 -1.42 1.93
CA ASN A 172 8.48 0.01 1.77
C ASN A 172 9.62 0.89 2.31
N GLN A 173 10.32 0.48 3.37
CA GLN A 173 11.53 1.19 3.82
C GLN A 173 12.63 1.13 2.77
N LEU A 174 12.81 -0.02 2.09
CA LEU A 174 13.77 -0.15 0.98
C LEU A 174 13.42 0.78 -0.19
N ILE A 175 12.13 0.91 -0.54
CA ILE A 175 11.68 1.87 -1.57
C ILE A 175 12.13 3.29 -1.21
N GLY A 176 11.87 3.71 0.03
CA GLY A 176 12.27 5.03 0.53
C GLY A 176 13.78 5.23 0.48
N SER A 177 14.54 4.35 1.15
CA SER A 177 16.01 4.45 1.24
C SER A 177 16.69 4.42 -0.11
N LEU A 178 16.37 3.46 -0.98
CA LEU A 178 16.99 3.33 -2.30
C LEU A 178 16.73 4.59 -3.14
N THR A 179 15.50 5.09 -3.10
CA THR A 179 15.13 6.26 -3.92
C THR A 179 15.77 7.53 -3.38
N THR A 180 15.83 7.71 -2.06
CA THR A 180 16.52 8.87 -1.45
C THR A 180 18.04 8.83 -1.70
N ALA A 181 18.68 7.67 -1.56
CA ALA A 181 20.11 7.52 -1.84
C ALA A 181 20.44 7.75 -3.32
N PHE A 182 19.61 7.22 -4.22
CA PHE A 182 19.74 7.45 -5.65
C PHE A 182 19.54 8.92 -6.01
N ALA A 183 18.49 9.57 -5.47
CA ALA A 183 18.23 10.99 -5.70
C ALA A 183 19.41 11.88 -5.28
N LEU A 184 20.07 11.56 -4.16
CA LEU A 184 21.27 12.29 -3.71
C LEU A 184 22.45 12.09 -4.67
N SER A 185 22.70 10.86 -5.10
CA SER A 185 23.77 10.54 -6.05
C SER A 185 23.52 11.21 -7.41
N LEU A 186 22.30 11.09 -7.94
CA LEU A 186 21.88 11.74 -9.18
C LEU A 186 22.00 13.27 -9.07
N GLY A 187 21.61 13.86 -7.94
CA GLY A 187 21.74 15.29 -7.70
C GLY A 187 23.19 15.76 -7.80
N LEU A 188 24.14 14.99 -7.23
CA LEU A 188 25.57 15.29 -7.35
C LEU A 188 26.04 15.23 -8.82
N ILE A 189 25.70 14.16 -9.55
CA ILE A 189 26.05 14.00 -10.97
C ILE A 189 25.55 15.18 -11.81
N VAL A 190 24.29 15.58 -11.61
CA VAL A 190 23.70 16.73 -12.31
C VAL A 190 24.41 18.03 -11.95
N ARG A 191 24.78 18.24 -10.68
CA ARG A 191 25.45 19.47 -10.20
C ARG A 191 26.89 19.59 -10.68
N GLU A 192 27.58 18.46 -10.83
CA GLU A 192 28.94 18.40 -11.40
C GLU A 192 28.94 18.49 -12.94
N GLY A 193 27.76 18.53 -13.57
CA GLY A 193 27.65 18.59 -15.03
C GLY A 193 28.10 17.30 -15.74
N ILE A 194 28.06 16.17 -15.03
CA ILE A 194 28.42 14.86 -15.57
C ILE A 194 27.22 14.30 -16.34
N ASP A 195 27.51 13.63 -17.46
CA ASP A 195 26.49 12.94 -18.25
C ASP A 195 25.77 11.86 -17.43
N VAL A 196 24.46 12.04 -17.28
CA VAL A 196 23.59 11.16 -16.51
C VAL A 196 23.48 9.78 -17.18
N ASP A 197 23.52 9.69 -18.50
CA ASP A 197 23.44 8.42 -19.21
C ASP A 197 24.70 7.58 -18.98
N LEU A 198 25.87 8.22 -19.00
CA LEU A 198 27.13 7.58 -18.63
C LEU A 198 27.11 7.09 -17.18
N PHE A 199 26.65 7.92 -16.24
CA PHE A 199 26.49 7.50 -14.83
C PHE A 199 25.55 6.29 -14.72
N MET A 200 24.41 6.32 -15.40
CA MET A 200 23.44 5.23 -15.35
C MET A 200 23.93 3.96 -16.05
N GLN A 201 24.74 4.06 -17.10
CA GLN A 201 25.43 2.90 -17.68
C GLN A 201 26.31 2.20 -16.64
N ILE A 202 27.16 2.96 -15.93
CA ILE A 202 28.02 2.43 -14.87
C ILE A 202 27.18 1.80 -13.76
N VAL A 203 26.09 2.45 -13.33
CA VAL A 203 25.20 1.92 -12.29
C VAL A 203 24.58 0.59 -12.71
N ARG A 204 24.05 0.48 -13.94
CA ARG A 204 23.40 -0.74 -14.47
C ARG A 204 24.37 -1.93 -14.57
N ASP A 205 25.63 -1.68 -14.91
CA ASP A 205 26.66 -2.70 -15.01
C ASP A 205 27.25 -3.09 -13.63
N SER A 206 26.87 -2.38 -12.56
CA SER A 206 27.38 -2.59 -11.21
C SER A 206 26.43 -3.40 -10.32
N ALA A 207 26.95 -3.89 -9.19
CA ALA A 207 26.17 -4.54 -8.15
C ALA A 207 25.21 -3.59 -7.39
N LEU A 208 25.25 -2.28 -7.66
CA LEU A 208 24.41 -1.28 -7.01
C LEU A 208 23.02 -1.17 -7.64
N TYR A 209 22.85 -1.69 -8.85
CA TYR A 209 21.64 -1.48 -9.65
C TYR A 209 20.39 -1.97 -8.93
N ALA A 210 19.40 -1.08 -8.84
CA ALA A 210 18.03 -1.41 -8.50
C ALA A 210 17.10 -0.90 -9.61
N PRO A 211 16.15 -1.72 -10.13
CA PRO A 211 15.24 -1.31 -11.20
C PRO A 211 14.41 -0.05 -10.91
N THR A 212 14.24 0.30 -9.63
CA THR A 212 13.58 1.54 -9.22
C THR A 212 14.31 2.80 -9.72
N PHE A 213 15.62 2.73 -9.96
CA PHE A 213 16.41 3.87 -10.44
C PHE A 213 15.97 4.27 -11.85
N ASP A 214 15.98 3.34 -12.81
CA ASP A 214 15.48 3.60 -14.17
C ASP A 214 14.02 4.04 -14.17
N LYS A 215 13.20 3.37 -13.36
CA LYS A 215 11.76 3.68 -13.26
C LYS A 215 11.49 5.13 -12.83
N LYS A 216 12.40 5.74 -12.07
CA LYS A 216 12.22 7.09 -11.51
C LYS A 216 13.10 8.15 -12.14
N LEU A 217 14.16 7.76 -12.85
CA LEU A 217 15.15 8.66 -13.44
C LEU A 217 14.50 9.80 -14.24
N GLN A 218 13.68 9.47 -15.24
CA GLN A 218 13.10 10.48 -16.13
C GLN A 218 12.20 11.47 -15.37
N ARG A 219 11.42 10.98 -14.39
CA ARG A 219 10.59 11.85 -13.54
C ARG A 219 11.42 12.85 -12.72
N MET A 220 12.59 12.42 -12.25
CA MET A 220 13.52 13.28 -11.50
C MET A 220 14.19 14.31 -12.41
N LEU A 221 14.63 13.91 -13.61
CA LEU A 221 15.27 14.80 -14.59
C LEU A 221 14.30 15.85 -15.12
N ASP A 222 13.10 15.44 -15.52
CA ASP A 222 12.06 16.34 -16.03
C ASP A 222 11.35 17.13 -14.93
N ARG A 223 11.59 16.76 -13.66
CA ARG A 223 10.82 17.20 -12.49
C ARG A 223 9.31 17.06 -12.65
N ASN A 224 8.87 16.13 -13.50
CA ASN A 224 7.46 15.82 -13.71
C ASN A 224 7.05 14.63 -12.83
N TYR A 225 6.35 14.95 -11.74
CA TYR A 225 5.90 13.98 -10.75
C TYR A 225 4.40 13.67 -10.85
N GLU A 226 3.71 14.14 -11.89
CA GLU A 226 2.27 13.95 -12.06
C GLU A 226 1.87 12.47 -12.21
N ASN A 227 0.58 12.20 -12.04
CA ASN A 227 -0.01 10.86 -12.16
C ASN A 227 0.72 9.82 -11.29
N PRO A 228 0.74 10.04 -9.95
CA PRO A 228 1.44 9.17 -9.03
C PRO A 228 0.86 7.77 -9.05
N ASN A 229 1.76 6.80 -9.10
CA ASN A 229 1.45 5.43 -8.71
C ASN A 229 1.57 5.25 -7.19
N PHE A 230 2.42 6.07 -6.56
CA PHE A 230 2.61 6.08 -5.12
C PHE A 230 2.93 7.52 -4.65
N PRO A 231 1.96 8.24 -4.06
CA PRO A 231 2.13 9.61 -3.59
C PRO A 231 3.21 9.77 -2.51
N ALA A 232 3.93 10.90 -2.52
CA ALA A 232 4.96 11.22 -1.53
C ALA A 232 4.44 11.17 -0.08
N LYS A 233 3.22 11.69 0.16
CA LYS A 233 2.58 11.61 1.49
C LYS A 233 2.35 10.18 1.98
N HIS A 234 2.15 9.22 1.07
CA HIS A 234 1.96 7.82 1.44
C HIS A 234 3.29 7.15 1.77
N LEU A 235 4.37 7.49 1.05
CA LEU A 235 5.71 7.04 1.42
C LEU A 235 6.11 7.61 2.80
N LEU A 236 5.86 8.89 3.07
CA LEU A 236 6.12 9.48 4.39
C LEU A 236 5.36 8.76 5.51
N LYS A 237 4.07 8.47 5.29
CA LYS A 237 3.25 7.67 6.21
C LYS A 237 3.89 6.31 6.47
N ASP A 238 4.29 5.58 5.43
CA ASP A 238 4.88 4.25 5.57
C ASP A 238 6.26 4.29 6.25
N THR A 239 7.07 5.33 5.99
CA THR A 239 8.33 5.59 6.72
C THR A 239 8.06 5.78 8.22
N ASN A 240 7.03 6.55 8.60
CA ASN A 240 6.67 6.73 10.01
C ASN A 240 6.22 5.41 10.66
N ILE A 241 5.43 4.60 9.96
CA ILE A 241 4.99 3.29 10.45
C ILE A 241 6.21 2.37 10.65
N PHE A 242 7.16 2.36 9.70
CA PHE A 242 8.38 1.57 9.82
C PHE A 242 9.22 2.02 11.03
N ILE A 243 9.47 3.33 11.18
CA ILE A 243 10.25 3.87 12.30
C ILE A 243 9.66 3.40 13.64
N ASN A 244 8.36 3.62 13.85
CA ASN A 244 7.69 3.22 15.09
C ASN A 244 7.77 1.70 15.33
N ALA A 245 7.59 0.88 14.28
CA ALA A 245 7.67 -0.57 14.38
C ALA A 245 9.09 -1.04 14.69
N ALA A 246 10.11 -0.44 14.07
CA ALA A 246 11.52 -0.77 14.25
C ALA A 246 12.02 -0.38 15.65
N GLU A 247 11.66 0.82 16.14
CA GLU A 247 11.96 1.25 17.51
C GLU A 247 11.35 0.31 18.55
N SER A 248 10.12 -0.16 18.32
CA SER A 248 9.43 -1.06 19.25
C SER A 248 10.14 -2.41 19.46
N VAL A 249 11.03 -2.78 18.54
CA VAL A 249 11.86 -4.00 18.62
C VAL A 249 13.34 -3.68 18.84
N GLY A 250 13.69 -2.42 19.16
CA GLY A 250 15.04 -2.02 19.53
C GLY A 250 16.01 -1.82 18.36
N LEU A 251 15.53 -1.63 17.13
CA LEU A 251 16.39 -1.31 15.98
C LEU A 251 16.76 0.18 15.96
N ASP A 252 17.98 0.48 15.50
CA ASP A 252 18.42 1.84 15.21
C ASP A 252 17.76 2.34 13.91
N VAL A 253 17.01 3.43 14.01
CA VAL A 253 16.24 4.03 12.92
C VAL A 253 16.88 5.28 12.33
N SER A 254 18.12 5.62 12.69
CA SER A 254 18.81 6.86 12.28
C SER A 254 18.82 7.08 10.77
N ILE A 255 18.97 6.01 9.98
CA ILE A 255 18.91 6.09 8.51
C ILE A 255 17.51 6.51 8.04
N GLN A 256 16.47 5.91 8.62
CA GLN A 256 15.08 6.23 8.27
C GLN A 256 14.66 7.60 8.75
N GLU A 257 15.23 8.11 9.84
CA GLU A 257 15.06 9.50 10.26
C GLU A 257 15.55 10.50 9.23
N GLY A 258 16.69 10.20 8.58
CA GLY A 258 17.19 10.96 7.43
C GLY A 258 16.20 10.96 6.25
N VAL A 259 15.68 9.77 5.90
CA VAL A 259 14.67 9.62 4.83
C VAL A 259 13.39 10.39 5.17
N ARG A 260 12.90 10.27 6.41
CA ARG A 260 11.73 11.00 6.92
C ARG A 260 11.90 12.50 6.77
N LYS A 261 13.08 13.04 7.11
CA LYS A 261 13.39 14.47 6.97
C LYS A 261 13.34 14.94 5.52
N VAL A 262 13.87 14.17 4.57
CA VAL A 262 13.81 14.49 3.14
C VAL A 262 12.35 14.50 2.66
N LEU A 263 11.57 13.49 3.05
CA LEU A 263 10.15 13.43 2.72
C LEU A 263 9.37 14.60 3.34
N GLY A 264 9.66 14.97 4.59
CA GLY A 264 9.07 16.15 5.24
C GLY A 264 9.29 17.42 4.44
N LYS A 265 10.53 17.70 4.01
CA LYS A 265 10.83 18.81 3.10
C LYS A 265 10.07 18.72 1.78
N THR A 266 9.91 17.52 1.23
CA THR A 266 9.14 17.29 0.00
C THR A 266 7.67 17.73 0.18
N ILE A 267 7.07 17.43 1.33
CA ILE A 267 5.72 17.86 1.70
C ILE A 267 5.65 19.39 1.84
N GLU A 268 6.64 20.02 2.49
CA GLU A 268 6.73 21.48 2.66
C GLU A 268 6.81 22.23 1.32
N LEU A 269 7.40 21.60 0.29
CA LEU A 269 7.41 22.12 -1.10
C LEU A 269 6.05 22.00 -1.82
N GLY A 270 5.00 21.52 -1.15
CA GLY A 270 3.67 21.31 -1.75
C GLY A 270 3.56 20.05 -2.60
N LEU A 271 4.57 19.17 -2.57
CA LEU A 271 4.65 17.98 -3.44
C LEU A 271 4.05 16.73 -2.78
N SER A 272 2.99 16.91 -1.99
CA SER A 272 2.38 15.84 -1.19
C SER A 272 1.67 14.77 -2.02
N ASP A 273 0.95 15.23 -3.03
CA ASP A 273 0.03 14.42 -3.83
C ASP A 273 0.65 13.90 -5.13
N VAL A 274 1.89 14.29 -5.43
CA VAL A 274 2.63 13.81 -6.60
C VAL A 274 3.48 12.59 -6.26
N ASP A 275 4.08 11.97 -7.27
CA ASP A 275 4.85 10.73 -7.10
C ASP A 275 6.00 10.92 -6.13
N TYR A 276 6.28 9.91 -5.30
CA TYR A 276 7.32 9.98 -4.27
C TYR A 276 8.73 10.30 -4.79
N SER A 277 9.01 10.12 -6.09
CA SER A 277 10.24 10.60 -6.72
C SER A 277 10.43 12.12 -6.64
N ALA A 278 9.37 12.87 -6.32
CA ALA A 278 9.42 14.29 -5.98
C ALA A 278 10.38 14.63 -4.83
N LEU A 279 10.77 13.64 -4.03
CA LEU A 279 11.84 13.80 -3.04
C LEU A 279 13.16 14.30 -3.65
N PHE A 280 13.36 14.09 -4.96
CA PHE A 280 14.50 14.64 -5.67
C PHE A 280 14.51 16.17 -5.62
N SER A 281 13.36 16.86 -5.67
CA SER A 281 13.30 18.32 -5.54
C SER A 281 13.68 18.81 -4.14
N ALA A 282 13.47 18.00 -3.09
CA ALA A 282 13.94 18.33 -1.75
C ALA A 282 15.44 18.09 -1.55
N VAL A 283 16.01 17.11 -2.28
CA VAL A 283 17.44 16.77 -2.23
C VAL A 283 18.26 17.70 -3.12
N ASN A 284 17.76 18.00 -4.32
CA ASN A 284 18.36 18.86 -5.33
C ASN A 284 17.37 19.99 -5.69
N PRO A 285 17.28 21.07 -4.88
CA PRO A 285 16.42 22.20 -5.16
C PRO A 285 16.83 22.92 -6.44
N GLU A 286 15.90 23.62 -7.07
CA GLU A 286 16.25 24.57 -8.14
C GLU A 286 16.88 25.82 -7.51
N ASN A 287 17.89 26.38 -8.18
CA ASN A 287 18.57 27.62 -7.74
C ASN A 287 17.73 28.85 -8.09
#